data_AF-A0A9P7EK34-F1
#
_entry.id   AF-A0A9P7EK34-F1
#
_cell.length_a   1.000
_cell.length_b   1.000
_cell.length_c   1.000
_cell.angle_alpha   90.00
_cell.angle_beta   90.00
_cell.angle_gamma   90.00
#
_symmetry.space_group_name_H-M   'P 1'
#
loop_
_entity.id
_entity.type
_entity.pdbx_description
1 polymer ?
#
loop_
_entity_poly.entity_id
_entity_poly.type
_entity_poly.pdbx_seq_one_letter_code
_entity_poly.pdbx_strand_id
1 'polypeptide(L)'
;MVNHAESNKEHVNAKIDFLTLASTEWTHIGKFADLLLYADIAQQAFSSESTTTLHLAIPALETLHQAWSSCAEWPKYSHFTPALHATAQKLNEYYEKTTDSPAYVMSMLLDPTGKMLYFKKNWPKDLQDEVLACAEQVFEARYLELGQAASMSQPSLVKKGKASRFKKLICKVQSSDEDDNDETVVTHMDPSRPWYAVFKSYVDAVEMKPLLGMSIIKWWGIWPSMLQ
;
A
#
# COMPACT_ATOMS: atom_id res chain seq x y z
N MET A 1 69.22 21.32 14.02
CA MET A 1 68.22 20.31 13.60
C MET A 1 66.85 20.47 14.28
N VAL A 2 66.70 21.28 15.33
CA VAL A 2 65.42 21.46 16.06
C VAL A 2 64.38 22.26 15.25
N ASN A 3 64.78 23.33 14.56
CA ASN A 3 63.86 24.23 13.83
C ASN A 3 63.08 23.56 12.68
N HIS A 4 63.62 22.49 12.09
CA HIS A 4 62.99 21.84 10.94
C HIS A 4 61.81 20.94 11.36
N ALA A 5 61.87 20.37 12.56
CA ALA A 5 60.80 19.54 13.12
C ALA A 5 59.63 20.39 13.65
N GLU A 6 59.93 21.57 14.17
CA GLU A 6 58.95 22.52 14.72
C GLU A 6 58.14 23.19 13.60
N SER A 7 58.82 23.66 12.54
CA SER A 7 58.18 24.18 11.32
C SER A 7 57.29 23.14 10.62
N ASN A 8 57.71 21.87 10.60
CA ASN A 8 56.91 20.80 10.00
C ASN A 8 55.66 20.48 10.84
N LYS A 9 55.74 20.58 12.17
CA LYS A 9 54.59 20.44 13.07
C LYS A 9 53.57 21.57 12.86
N GLU A 10 54.02 22.82 12.75
CA GLU A 10 53.13 23.95 12.47
C GLU A 10 52.44 23.82 11.11
N HIS A 11 53.16 23.40 10.07
CA HIS A 11 52.56 23.14 8.76
C HIS A 11 51.52 22.01 8.78
N VAL A 12 51.77 20.94 9.54
CA VAL A 12 50.81 19.83 9.69
C VAL A 12 49.57 20.30 10.45
N ASN A 13 49.73 21.08 11.53
CA ASN A 13 48.60 21.61 12.30
C ASN A 13 47.77 22.58 11.47
N ALA A 14 48.38 23.50 10.73
CA ALA A 14 47.67 24.42 9.84
C ALA A 14 46.89 23.68 8.74
N LYS A 15 47.44 22.56 8.24
CA LYS A 15 46.79 21.72 7.24
C LYS A 15 45.63 20.92 7.82
N ILE A 16 45.73 20.48 9.07
CA ILE A 16 44.62 19.84 9.81
C ILE A 16 43.53 20.87 10.08
N ASP A 17 43.86 22.06 10.56
CA ASP A 17 42.90 23.14 10.84
C ASP A 17 42.17 23.58 9.57
N PHE A 18 42.87 23.64 8.42
CA PHE A 18 42.24 23.88 7.11
C PHE A 18 41.23 22.79 6.69
N LEU A 19 41.44 21.54 7.15
CA LEU A 19 40.54 20.43 6.88
C LEU A 19 39.41 20.31 7.91
N THR A 20 39.46 21.08 9.00
CA THR A 20 38.36 21.13 9.96
C THR A 20 37.23 21.98 9.41
N LEU A 21 36.03 21.41 9.42
CA LEU A 21 34.83 22.12 9.03
C LEU A 21 34.58 23.30 9.97
N ALA A 22 34.23 24.44 9.40
CA ALA A 22 33.83 25.62 10.16
C ALA A 22 32.51 25.35 10.91
N SER A 23 32.26 26.09 11.99
CA SER A 23 31.00 25.97 12.76
C SER A 23 29.74 26.15 11.91
N THR A 24 29.81 26.98 10.86
CA THR A 24 28.73 27.21 9.90
C THR A 24 28.49 25.98 9.02
N GLU A 25 29.55 25.31 8.58
CA GLU A 25 29.47 24.09 7.78
C GLU A 25 28.90 22.93 8.60
N TRP A 26 29.31 22.79 9.86
CA TRP A 26 28.70 21.84 10.80
C TRP A 26 27.20 22.08 10.98
N THR A 27 26.79 23.35 11.05
CA THR A 27 25.36 23.71 11.14
C THR A 27 24.62 23.31 9.86
N HIS A 28 25.22 23.50 8.69
CA HIS A 28 24.63 23.06 7.42
C HIS A 28 24.53 21.54 7.32
N ILE A 29 25.55 20.80 7.77
CA ILE A 29 25.53 19.33 7.81
C ILE A 29 24.42 18.83 8.74
N GLY A 30 24.24 19.45 9.92
CA GLY A 30 23.15 19.12 10.82
C GLY A 30 21.77 19.29 10.15
N LYS A 31 21.55 20.41 9.48
CA LYS A 31 20.32 20.65 8.71
C LYS A 31 20.13 19.64 7.58
N PHE A 32 21.21 19.23 6.91
CA PHE A 32 21.15 18.21 5.87
C PHE A 32 20.81 16.84 6.45
N ALA A 33 21.37 16.47 7.61
CA ALA A 33 21.02 15.25 8.32
C ALA A 33 19.52 15.24 8.72
N ASP A 34 18.99 16.37 9.20
CA ASP A 34 17.54 16.51 9.48
C ASP A 34 16.69 16.24 8.22
N LEU A 35 17.13 16.72 7.04
CA LEU A 35 16.43 16.48 5.78
C LEU A 35 16.49 15.01 5.36
N LEU A 36 17.63 14.34 5.57
CA LEU A 36 17.82 12.93 5.27
C LEU A 36 16.97 12.02 6.16
N LEU A 37 16.64 12.44 7.37
CA LEU A 37 15.75 11.67 8.26
C LEU A 37 14.39 11.39 7.62
N TYR A 38 13.84 12.33 6.83
CA TYR A 38 12.59 12.08 6.11
C TYR A 38 12.73 10.97 5.06
N ALA A 39 13.86 10.94 4.34
CA ALA A 39 14.14 9.87 3.38
C ALA A 39 14.35 8.52 4.08
N ASP A 40 15.03 8.51 5.23
CA ASP A 40 15.22 7.31 6.04
C ASP A 40 13.86 6.73 6.50
N ILE A 41 12.97 7.57 7.02
CA ILE A 41 11.61 7.14 7.41
C ILE A 41 10.85 6.56 6.21
N ALA A 42 10.88 7.23 5.06
CA ALA A 42 10.21 6.76 3.85
C ALA A 42 10.81 5.43 3.35
N GLN A 43 12.12 5.27 3.38
CA GLN A 43 12.81 4.04 2.98
C GLN A 43 12.53 2.89 3.96
N GLN A 44 12.49 3.17 5.26
CA GLN A 44 12.17 2.17 6.28
C GLN A 44 10.76 1.58 6.11
N ALA A 45 9.81 2.35 5.57
CA ALA A 45 8.48 1.83 5.23
C ALA A 45 8.53 0.62 4.28
N PHE A 46 9.60 0.49 3.49
CA PHE A 46 9.78 -0.63 2.56
C PHE A 46 10.65 -1.77 3.09
N SER A 47 11.21 -1.62 4.28
CA SER A 47 12.35 -2.44 4.74
C SER A 47 11.94 -3.65 5.58
N SER A 48 10.68 -4.05 5.52
CA SER A 48 10.22 -5.27 6.20
C SER A 48 10.57 -6.51 5.37
N GLU A 49 11.23 -7.48 6.01
CA GLU A 49 11.48 -8.80 5.44
C GLU A 49 10.30 -9.77 5.64
N SER A 50 9.38 -9.44 6.54
CA SER A 50 8.35 -10.36 7.05
C SER A 50 6.92 -9.99 6.66
N THR A 51 6.72 -8.79 6.12
CA THR A 51 5.41 -8.27 5.72
C THR A 51 5.49 -7.68 4.32
N THR A 52 4.37 -7.70 3.61
CA THR A 52 4.27 -6.97 2.33
C THR A 52 4.43 -5.47 2.62
N THR A 53 5.18 -4.75 1.80
CA THR A 53 5.41 -3.31 1.98
C THR A 53 4.90 -2.46 0.81
N LEU A 54 4.46 -3.10 -0.29
CA LEU A 54 3.98 -2.40 -1.47
C LEU A 54 2.79 -1.48 -1.17
N HIS A 55 1.94 -1.85 -0.21
CA HIS A 55 0.80 -1.05 0.24
C HIS A 55 1.20 0.29 0.90
N LEU A 56 2.48 0.45 1.28
CA LEU A 56 3.03 1.67 1.84
C LEU A 56 3.66 2.57 0.78
N ALA A 57 3.71 2.15 -0.49
CA ALA A 57 4.44 2.85 -1.53
C ALA A 57 3.92 4.26 -1.83
N ILE A 58 2.64 4.33 -2.19
CA ILE A 58 1.94 5.60 -2.43
C ILE A 58 1.99 6.48 -1.16
N PRO A 59 1.62 5.96 0.04
CA PRO A 59 1.74 6.72 1.28
C PRO A 59 3.13 7.30 1.56
N ALA A 60 4.19 6.51 1.38
CA ALA A 60 5.56 6.94 1.63
C ALA A 60 6.00 8.02 0.64
N LEU A 61 5.68 7.85 -0.65
CA LEU A 61 6.00 8.84 -1.69
C LEU A 61 5.30 10.16 -1.46
N GLU A 62 3.98 10.14 -1.22
CA GLU A 62 3.20 11.36 -0.96
C GLU A 62 3.66 12.07 0.31
N THR A 63 3.89 11.32 1.39
CA THR A 63 4.34 11.89 2.68
C THR A 63 5.71 12.54 2.54
N LEU A 64 6.66 11.86 1.87
CA LEU A 64 8.00 12.40 1.64
C LEU A 64 7.96 13.64 0.75
N HIS A 65 7.15 13.60 -0.32
CA HIS A 65 6.96 14.74 -1.21
C HIS A 65 6.42 15.95 -0.42
N GLN A 66 5.34 15.77 0.35
CA GLN A 66 4.76 16.83 1.18
C GLN A 66 5.75 17.39 2.20
N ALA A 67 6.53 16.52 2.86
CA ALA A 67 7.53 16.91 3.85
C ALA A 67 8.63 17.78 3.22
N TRP A 68 9.18 17.36 2.08
CA TRP A 68 10.24 18.12 1.41
C TRP A 68 9.74 19.39 0.72
N SER A 69 8.53 19.39 0.16
CA SER A 69 7.88 20.62 -0.32
C SER A 69 7.70 21.62 0.83
N SER A 70 7.27 21.16 2.01
CA SER A 70 7.14 22.03 3.18
C SER A 70 8.50 22.55 3.67
N CYS A 71 9.54 21.71 3.63
CA CYS A 71 10.89 22.11 3.99
C CYS A 71 11.46 23.19 3.05
N ALA A 72 11.07 23.18 1.76
CA ALA A 72 11.56 24.15 0.79
C ALA A 72 11.13 25.59 1.12
N GLU A 73 9.98 25.74 1.79
CA GLU A 73 9.43 27.02 2.23
C GLU A 73 10.02 27.53 3.55
N TRP A 74 10.72 26.67 4.30
CA TRP A 74 11.25 27.04 5.61
C TRP A 74 12.57 27.81 5.49
N PRO A 75 12.68 29.01 6.09
CA PRO A 75 13.89 29.84 5.99
C PRO A 75 15.17 29.14 6.46
N LYS A 76 15.06 28.20 7.41
CA LYS A 76 16.21 27.43 7.92
C LYS A 76 16.87 26.54 6.87
N TYR A 77 16.13 26.14 5.82
CA TYR A 77 16.59 25.28 4.73
C TYR A 77 16.78 26.03 3.40
N SER A 78 16.84 27.37 3.42
CA SER A 78 16.99 28.19 2.21
C SER A 78 18.16 27.79 1.29
N HIS A 79 19.27 27.34 1.87
CA HIS A 79 20.43 26.82 1.11
C HIS A 79 20.14 25.53 0.34
N PHE A 80 19.14 24.76 0.77
CA PHE A 80 18.75 23.48 0.18
C PHE A 80 17.53 23.59 -0.74
N THR A 81 16.85 24.75 -0.81
CA THR A 81 15.65 24.95 -1.63
C THR A 81 15.79 24.43 -3.08
N PRO A 82 16.89 24.71 -3.82
CA PRO A 82 17.06 24.16 -5.17
C PRO A 82 17.10 22.62 -5.20
N ALA A 83 17.78 22.00 -4.22
CA ALA A 83 17.84 20.55 -4.10
C ALA A 83 16.46 19.97 -3.72
N LEU A 84 15.74 20.61 -2.80
CA LEU A 84 14.40 20.19 -2.38
C LEU A 84 13.40 20.21 -3.54
N HIS A 85 13.41 21.25 -4.38
CA HIS A 85 12.59 21.27 -5.59
C HIS A 85 12.97 20.16 -6.58
N ALA A 86 14.26 19.93 -6.81
CA ALA A 86 14.71 18.86 -7.69
C ALA A 86 14.29 17.48 -7.15
N THR A 87 14.35 17.26 -5.83
CA THR A 87 13.88 16.02 -5.21
C THR A 87 12.37 15.85 -5.27
N ALA A 88 11.60 16.92 -5.10
CA ALA A 88 10.14 16.89 -5.22
C ALA A 88 9.72 16.51 -6.65
N GLN A 89 10.34 17.12 -7.66
CA GLN A 89 10.13 16.73 -9.06
C GLN A 89 10.47 15.27 -9.29
N LYS A 90 11.59 14.78 -8.72
CA LYS A 90 11.99 13.38 -8.86
C LYS A 90 10.98 12.43 -8.21
N LEU A 91 10.45 12.78 -7.04
CA LEU A 91 9.41 12.00 -6.38
C LEU A 91 8.12 11.96 -7.19
N ASN A 92 7.75 13.06 -7.85
CA ASN A 92 6.61 13.07 -8.76
C ASN A 92 6.79 12.07 -9.92
N GLU A 93 7.97 12.00 -10.54
CA GLU A 93 8.25 10.97 -11.56
C GLU A 93 8.10 9.53 -11.04
N TYR A 94 8.48 9.27 -9.79
CA TYR A 94 8.30 7.95 -9.18
C TYR A 94 6.85 7.67 -8.81
N TYR A 95 6.12 8.70 -8.37
CA TYR A 95 4.69 8.61 -8.11
C TYR A 95 3.93 8.28 -9.41
N GLU A 96 4.23 8.95 -10.52
CA GLU A 96 3.62 8.67 -11.82
C GLU A 96 3.82 7.21 -12.25
N LYS A 97 5.00 6.63 -12.01
CA LYS A 97 5.25 5.20 -12.29
C LYS A 97 4.40 4.24 -11.46
N THR A 98 3.82 4.68 -10.33
CA THR A 98 2.87 3.84 -9.59
C THR A 98 1.54 3.70 -10.32
N THR A 99 1.23 4.61 -11.25
CA THR A 99 0.00 4.57 -12.06
C THR A 99 0.09 3.57 -13.21
N ASP A 100 1.30 3.17 -13.62
CA ASP A 100 1.53 2.19 -14.70
C ASP A 100 1.05 0.77 -14.34
N SER A 101 0.80 0.50 -13.07
CA SER A 101 0.41 -0.83 -12.60
C SER A 101 -0.70 -0.75 -11.55
N PRO A 102 -1.76 -1.56 -11.69
CA PRO A 102 -2.79 -1.66 -10.65
C PRO A 102 -2.25 -2.29 -9.35
N ALA A 103 -1.04 -2.87 -9.37
CA ALA A 103 -0.47 -3.56 -8.22
C ALA A 103 -0.37 -2.68 -6.97
N TYR A 104 -0.06 -1.39 -7.12
CA TYR A 104 0.02 -0.45 -5.99
C TYR A 104 -1.35 -0.27 -5.34
N VAL A 105 -2.36 0.09 -6.14
CA VAL A 105 -3.75 0.26 -5.69
C VAL A 105 -4.29 -1.04 -5.09
N MET A 106 -4.10 -2.16 -5.78
CA MET A 106 -4.57 -3.47 -5.32
C MET A 106 -3.89 -3.89 -4.02
N SER A 107 -2.59 -3.62 -3.85
CA SER A 107 -1.89 -3.96 -2.60
C SER A 107 -2.44 -3.20 -1.40
N MET A 108 -2.87 -1.94 -1.59
CA MET A 108 -3.50 -1.13 -0.55
C MET A 108 -4.93 -1.61 -0.24
N LEU A 109 -5.70 -1.95 -1.27
CA LEU A 109 -7.04 -2.51 -1.09
C LEU A 109 -7.03 -3.87 -0.40
N LEU A 110 -6.09 -4.74 -0.76
CA LEU A 110 -5.92 -6.07 -0.20
C LEU A 110 -5.26 -6.05 1.19
N ASP A 111 -4.80 -4.89 1.68
CA ASP A 111 -4.50 -4.72 3.09
C ASP A 111 -5.83 -4.56 3.85
N PRO A 112 -6.21 -5.53 4.69
CA PRO A 112 -7.44 -5.44 5.48
C PRO A 112 -7.53 -4.28 6.47
N THR A 113 -6.38 -3.74 6.86
CA THR A 113 -6.28 -2.65 7.82
C THR A 113 -6.57 -1.32 7.16
N GLY A 114 -5.98 -1.10 5.98
CA GLY A 114 -6.12 0.13 5.19
C GLY A 114 -7.34 0.13 4.26
N LYS A 115 -7.51 -0.89 3.42
CA LYS A 115 -8.50 -0.93 2.33
C LYS A 115 -8.60 0.44 1.61
N MET A 116 -9.78 1.07 1.65
CA MET A 116 -10.06 2.38 1.07
C MET A 116 -9.72 3.57 1.98
N LEU A 117 -9.29 3.36 3.23
CA LEU A 117 -9.13 4.44 4.22
C LEU A 117 -8.12 5.49 3.77
N TYR A 118 -7.00 5.09 3.19
CA TYR A 118 -5.99 6.03 2.73
C TYR A 118 -6.53 6.92 1.61
N PHE A 119 -7.16 6.32 0.59
CA PHE A 119 -7.75 7.05 -0.54
C PHE A 119 -8.87 7.97 -0.08
N LYS A 120 -9.77 7.50 0.79
CA LYS A 120 -10.86 8.31 1.35
C LYS A 120 -10.36 9.52 2.14
N LYS A 121 -9.21 9.40 2.80
CA LYS A 121 -8.63 10.46 3.62
C LYS A 121 -7.86 11.49 2.79
N ASN A 122 -7.10 11.04 1.79
CA ASN A 122 -6.10 11.89 1.12
C ASN A 122 -6.49 12.29 -0.31
N TRP A 123 -7.40 11.56 -0.96
CA TRP A 123 -7.71 11.77 -2.38
C TRP A 123 -9.14 12.30 -2.58
N PRO A 124 -9.37 13.12 -3.62
CA PRO A 124 -10.71 13.59 -3.99
C PRO A 124 -11.56 12.43 -4.54
N LYS A 125 -12.87 12.66 -4.60
CA LYS A 125 -13.87 11.60 -4.82
C LYS A 125 -13.74 10.92 -6.19
N ASP A 126 -13.41 11.68 -7.22
CA ASP A 126 -13.13 11.21 -8.57
C ASP A 126 -11.99 10.17 -8.60
N LEU A 127 -10.85 10.46 -7.97
CA LEU A 127 -9.74 9.51 -7.89
C LEU A 127 -10.08 8.28 -7.03
N GLN A 128 -10.93 8.42 -6.02
CA GLN A 128 -11.43 7.26 -5.26
C GLN A 128 -12.28 6.34 -6.13
N ASP A 129 -13.09 6.90 -7.03
CA ASP A 129 -13.93 6.14 -7.95
C ASP A 129 -13.07 5.43 -9.02
N GLU A 130 -11.99 6.07 -9.48
CA GLU A 130 -10.98 5.44 -10.35
C GLU A 130 -10.30 4.24 -9.67
N VAL A 131 -9.94 4.37 -8.39
CA VAL A 131 -9.38 3.27 -7.60
C VAL A 131 -10.34 2.07 -7.54
N LEU A 132 -11.62 2.32 -7.28
CA LEU A 132 -12.64 1.26 -7.24
C LEU A 132 -12.84 0.63 -8.60
N ALA A 133 -12.92 1.42 -9.68
CA ALA A 133 -13.07 0.92 -11.03
C ALA A 133 -11.87 0.04 -11.46
N CYS A 134 -10.65 0.48 -11.15
CA CYS A 134 -9.44 -0.30 -11.37
C CYS A 134 -9.49 -1.65 -10.63
N ALA A 135 -9.89 -1.63 -9.36
CA ALA A 135 -9.96 -2.82 -8.53
C ALA A 135 -11.05 -3.80 -8.98
N GLU A 136 -12.21 -3.28 -9.38
CA GLU A 136 -13.30 -4.05 -9.96
C GLU A 136 -12.83 -4.82 -11.20
N GLN A 137 -12.12 -4.15 -12.12
CA GLN A 137 -11.59 -4.78 -13.34
C GLN A 137 -10.60 -5.91 -13.02
N VAL A 138 -9.67 -5.66 -12.10
CA VAL A 138 -8.66 -6.66 -11.71
C VAL A 138 -9.31 -7.86 -11.02
N PHE A 139 -10.28 -7.60 -10.13
CA PHE A 139 -10.98 -8.65 -9.40
C PHE A 139 -11.85 -9.50 -10.34
N GLU A 140 -12.58 -8.86 -11.24
CA GLU A 140 -13.38 -9.54 -12.26
C GLU A 140 -12.52 -10.46 -13.12
N ALA A 141 -11.45 -9.94 -13.70
CA ALA A 141 -10.54 -10.71 -14.55
C ALA A 141 -10.03 -11.95 -13.81
N ARG A 142 -9.58 -11.76 -12.56
CA ARG A 142 -9.06 -12.87 -11.75
C ARG A 142 -10.11 -13.89 -11.35
N TYR A 143 -11.32 -13.43 -11.02
CA TYR A 143 -12.44 -14.30 -10.68
C TYR A 143 -12.82 -15.21 -11.86
N LEU A 144 -12.89 -14.64 -13.06
CA LEU A 144 -13.21 -15.38 -14.29
C LEU A 144 -12.13 -16.41 -14.64
N GLU A 145 -10.85 -16.04 -14.52
CA GLU A 145 -9.72 -16.97 -14.72
C GLU A 145 -9.80 -18.19 -13.80
N LEU A 146 -10.08 -17.98 -12.51
CA LEU A 146 -10.19 -19.07 -11.53
C LEU A 146 -11.39 -19.98 -11.81
N GLY A 147 -12.53 -19.41 -12.21
CA GLY A 147 -13.71 -20.18 -12.62
C GLY A 147 -13.47 -21.06 -13.86
N GLN A 148 -12.70 -20.56 -14.83
CA GLN A 148 -12.32 -21.31 -16.02
C GLN A 148 -11.31 -22.42 -15.69
N ALA A 149 -10.30 -22.13 -14.87
CA ALA A 149 -9.32 -23.13 -14.44
C ALA A 149 -9.98 -24.29 -13.66
N ALA A 150 -10.96 -24.00 -12.80
CA ALA A 150 -11.74 -25.02 -12.12
C ALA A 150 -12.54 -25.92 -13.09
N SER A 151 -12.97 -25.36 -14.23
CA SER A 151 -13.71 -26.09 -15.28
C SER A 151 -12.78 -26.94 -16.17
N MET A 152 -11.55 -26.50 -16.41
CA MET A 152 -10.53 -27.23 -17.21
C MET A 152 -9.82 -28.34 -16.42
N SER A 153 -9.87 -28.31 -15.09
CA SER A 153 -9.21 -29.30 -14.21
C SER A 153 -10.02 -30.58 -13.96
N GLN A 154 -11.13 -30.79 -14.68
CA GLN A 154 -11.92 -32.03 -14.58
C GLN A 154 -11.25 -33.15 -15.40
N PRO A 155 -10.87 -34.30 -14.81
CA PRO A 155 -10.45 -35.47 -15.58
C PRO A 155 -11.62 -35.99 -16.41
N SER A 156 -11.38 -36.27 -17.68
CA SER A 156 -12.34 -36.92 -18.56
C SER A 156 -12.52 -38.40 -18.19
N LEU A 157 -13.80 -38.83 -18.14
CA LEU A 157 -14.37 -40.17 -17.87
C LEU A 157 -14.30 -40.64 -16.40
N VAL A 158 -15.40 -40.92 -15.69
CA VAL A 158 -16.30 -42.10 -15.84
C VAL A 158 -17.77 -41.81 -15.43
N LYS A 159 -18.70 -42.59 -16.00
CA LYS A 159 -20.17 -42.59 -15.90
C LYS A 159 -20.76 -42.66 -14.46
N LYS A 160 -21.88 -41.92 -14.29
CA LYS A 160 -23.06 -42.06 -13.38
C LYS A 160 -22.83 -42.53 -11.92
N GLY A 161 -23.06 -41.60 -10.99
CA GLY A 161 -23.44 -41.85 -9.59
C GLY A 161 -24.35 -40.75 -9.05
N LYS A 162 -25.44 -41.11 -8.37
CA LYS A 162 -26.55 -40.22 -7.97
C LYS A 162 -26.15 -39.25 -6.85
N ALA A 163 -25.81 -38.01 -7.18
CA ALA A 163 -25.75 -36.88 -6.23
C ALA A 163 -26.75 -35.79 -6.63
N SER A 164 -28.04 -36.12 -6.59
CA SER A 164 -29.14 -35.23 -7.05
C SER A 164 -30.18 -34.92 -5.95
N ARG A 165 -29.96 -35.33 -4.69
CA ARG A 165 -30.93 -35.08 -3.60
C ARG A 165 -30.61 -33.87 -2.73
N PHE A 166 -29.34 -33.56 -2.47
CA PHE A 166 -28.97 -32.49 -1.54
C PHE A 166 -29.25 -31.08 -2.12
N LYS A 167 -28.93 -30.84 -3.40
CA LYS A 167 -29.26 -29.58 -4.10
C LYS A 167 -30.78 -29.36 -4.26
N LYS A 168 -31.58 -30.43 -4.25
CA LYS A 168 -33.05 -30.35 -4.35
C LYS A 168 -33.73 -30.07 -2.99
N LEU A 169 -33.02 -30.28 -1.88
CA LEU A 169 -33.51 -29.97 -0.53
C LEU A 169 -33.31 -28.50 -0.17
N ILE A 170 -32.17 -27.89 -0.54
CA ILE A 170 -31.89 -26.48 -0.22
C ILE A 170 -32.91 -25.53 -0.89
N CYS A 171 -33.28 -25.81 -2.15
CA CYS A 171 -34.23 -24.98 -2.90
C CYS A 171 -35.69 -25.12 -2.41
N LYS A 172 -36.00 -26.10 -1.54
CA LYS A 172 -37.35 -26.36 -1.05
C LYS A 172 -37.60 -25.87 0.38
N VAL A 173 -36.56 -25.51 1.12
CA VAL A 173 -36.67 -25.05 2.52
C VAL A 173 -36.89 -23.53 2.63
N GLN A 174 -36.62 -22.74 1.58
CA GLN A 174 -36.70 -21.28 1.63
C GLN A 174 -37.97 -20.67 1.02
N SER A 175 -38.99 -21.47 0.71
CA SER A 175 -40.32 -20.95 0.37
C SER A 175 -41.23 -21.17 1.58
N SER A 176 -41.27 -20.16 2.44
CA SER A 176 -42.34 -19.96 3.42
C SER A 176 -42.59 -18.47 3.51
N ASP A 177 -43.69 -18.04 2.89
CA ASP A 177 -44.30 -16.74 3.10
C ASP A 177 -44.80 -16.66 4.55
N GLU A 178 -44.44 -15.63 5.30
CA GLU A 178 -45.35 -14.79 6.12
C GLU A 178 -44.71 -13.41 6.34
N ASP A 179 -45.54 -12.37 6.19
CA ASP A 179 -45.26 -10.95 6.43
C ASP A 179 -44.84 -10.66 7.88
N ASP A 180 -43.76 -9.91 8.09
CA ASP A 180 -43.80 -8.70 8.93
C ASP A 180 -42.59 -7.80 8.65
N ASN A 181 -42.84 -6.50 8.81
CA ASN A 181 -42.06 -5.36 8.35
C ASN A 181 -40.80 -5.09 9.20
N ASP A 182 -39.60 -5.27 8.64
CA ASP A 182 -38.38 -4.57 9.06
C ASP A 182 -37.37 -4.46 7.89
N GLU A 183 -36.69 -3.33 7.75
CA GLU A 183 -35.85 -2.96 6.60
C GLU A 183 -34.64 -3.91 6.39
N THR A 184 -34.84 -5.02 5.69
CA THR A 184 -33.73 -5.83 5.16
C THR A 184 -33.24 -5.25 3.83
N VAL A 185 -31.99 -4.79 3.79
CA VAL A 185 -31.26 -4.47 2.56
C VAL A 185 -31.19 -5.73 1.70
N VAL A 186 -32.07 -5.81 0.70
CA VAL A 186 -32.07 -6.88 -0.30
C VAL A 186 -30.81 -6.73 -1.15
N THR A 187 -29.80 -7.54 -0.89
CA THR A 187 -28.68 -7.75 -1.82
C THR A 187 -29.20 -8.53 -3.02
N HIS A 188 -29.77 -7.81 -3.98
CA HIS A 188 -30.14 -8.37 -5.27
C HIS A 188 -28.86 -8.83 -5.96
N MET A 189 -28.59 -10.14 -5.96
CA MET A 189 -27.44 -10.70 -6.69
C MET A 189 -27.66 -10.47 -8.18
N ASP A 190 -26.91 -9.55 -8.76
CA ASP A 190 -26.86 -9.34 -10.20
C ASP A 190 -26.28 -10.62 -10.85
N PRO A 191 -27.07 -11.39 -11.61
CA PRO A 191 -26.60 -12.63 -12.24
C PRO A 191 -25.47 -12.38 -13.23
N SER A 192 -25.32 -11.15 -13.73
CA SER A 192 -24.27 -10.77 -14.68
C SER A 192 -22.93 -10.46 -14.00
N ARG A 193 -22.91 -10.18 -12.69
CA ARG A 193 -21.70 -9.85 -11.91
C ARG A 193 -21.63 -10.66 -10.61
N PRO A 194 -21.52 -12.00 -10.67
CA PRO A 194 -21.51 -12.86 -9.47
C PRO A 194 -20.33 -12.57 -8.53
N TRP A 195 -19.25 -11.98 -9.05
CA TRP A 195 -18.06 -11.58 -8.30
C TRP A 195 -18.25 -10.29 -7.49
N TYR A 196 -19.19 -9.41 -7.90
CA TYR A 196 -19.31 -8.06 -7.37
C TYR A 196 -19.77 -8.04 -5.90
N ALA A 197 -20.69 -8.93 -5.53
CA ALA A 197 -21.14 -9.06 -4.16
C ALA A 197 -20.00 -9.43 -3.20
N VAL A 198 -19.10 -10.33 -3.63
CA VAL A 198 -17.92 -10.74 -2.84
C VAL A 198 -16.93 -9.59 -2.72
N PHE A 199 -16.63 -8.92 -3.83
CA PHE A 199 -15.74 -7.76 -3.85
C PHE A 199 -16.24 -6.66 -2.91
N LYS A 200 -17.52 -6.28 -3.04
CA LYS A 200 -18.14 -5.24 -2.22
C LYS A 200 -18.17 -5.62 -0.75
N SER A 201 -18.52 -6.88 -0.44
CA SER A 201 -18.50 -7.39 0.93
C SER A 201 -17.11 -7.26 1.57
N TYR A 202 -16.03 -7.48 0.81
CA TYR A 202 -14.67 -7.30 1.32
C TYR A 202 -14.32 -5.81 1.52
N VAL A 203 -14.57 -4.98 0.51
CA VAL A 203 -14.19 -3.56 0.52
C VAL A 203 -14.91 -2.79 1.63
N ASP A 204 -16.20 -3.11 1.86
CA ASP A 204 -17.04 -2.44 2.85
C ASP A 204 -16.90 -3.04 4.27
N ALA A 205 -16.23 -4.18 4.43
CA ALA A 205 -16.06 -4.81 5.74
C ALA A 205 -15.14 -3.99 6.67
N VAL A 206 -15.75 -3.36 7.68
CA VAL A 206 -15.06 -2.50 8.65
C VAL A 206 -14.26 -3.29 9.69
N GLU A 207 -14.73 -4.47 10.11
CA GLU A 207 -14.17 -5.21 11.26
C GLU A 207 -13.11 -6.26 10.91
N MET A 208 -12.88 -6.52 9.62
CA MET A 208 -12.00 -7.61 9.23
C MET A 208 -10.55 -7.12 9.20
N LYS A 209 -9.83 -7.34 10.31
CA LYS A 209 -8.40 -7.02 10.50
C LYS A 209 -7.64 -8.23 11.04
N PRO A 210 -6.32 -8.37 10.74
CA PRO A 210 -5.49 -9.39 11.34
C PRO A 210 -5.42 -9.23 12.86
N LEU A 211 -5.42 -10.35 13.59
CA LEU A 211 -5.16 -10.35 15.03
C LEU A 211 -3.76 -9.81 15.31
N LEU A 212 -3.54 -9.23 16.50
CA LEU A 212 -2.25 -8.68 16.90
C LEU A 212 -1.13 -9.72 16.73
N GLY A 213 -0.11 -9.39 15.93
CA GLY A 213 1.02 -10.28 15.61
C GLY A 213 0.80 -11.25 14.45
N MET A 214 -0.39 -11.26 13.83
CA MET A 214 -0.67 -12.04 12.62
C MET A 214 -0.28 -11.25 11.36
N SER A 215 0.46 -11.87 10.45
CA SER A 215 0.76 -11.25 9.14
C SER A 215 -0.46 -11.28 8.22
N ILE A 216 -0.57 -10.29 7.33
CA ILE A 216 -1.64 -10.19 6.31
C ILE A 216 -1.72 -11.49 5.48
N ILE A 217 -0.58 -12.08 5.12
CA ILE A 217 -0.54 -13.34 4.35
C ILE A 217 -1.17 -14.50 5.12
N LYS A 218 -0.81 -14.66 6.40
CA LYS A 218 -1.40 -15.72 7.26
C LYS A 218 -2.90 -15.52 7.41
N TRP A 219 -3.31 -14.28 7.57
CA TRP A 219 -4.71 -13.92 7.72
C TRP A 219 -5.53 -14.26 6.47
N TRP A 220 -5.02 -13.97 5.26
CA TRP A 220 -5.66 -14.37 4.00
C TRP A 220 -5.78 -15.89 3.85
N GLY A 221 -4.86 -16.66 4.43
CA GLY A 221 -4.90 -18.13 4.42
C GLY A 221 -5.99 -18.73 5.33
N ILE A 222 -6.44 -18.01 6.36
CA ILE A 222 -7.43 -18.48 7.34
C ILE A 222 -8.82 -17.87 7.08
N TRP A 223 -8.88 -16.71 6.43
CA TRP A 223 -10.12 -16.01 6.11
C TRP A 223 -11.21 -16.92 5.51
N PRO A 224 -10.93 -17.78 4.51
CA PRO A 224 -11.99 -18.62 3.91
C PRO A 224 -12.64 -19.56 4.93
N SER A 225 -11.92 -19.92 6.00
CA SER A 225 -12.38 -20.79 7.08
C SER A 225 -13.21 -20.06 8.13
N MET A 226 -13.14 -18.72 8.20
CA MET A 226 -13.90 -17.89 9.15
C MET A 226 -15.30 -17.52 8.64
N LEU A 227 -15.61 -17.80 7.37
CA LEU A 227 -16.90 -17.56 6.72
C LEU A 227 -17.80 -18.82 6.68
N GLN A 228 -17.40 -19.92 7.32
CA GLN A 228 -18.18 -21.16 7.50
C GLN A 228 -18.73 -21.28 8.91
#